data_AF-A0A6B0XB81-F1
#
_entry.id   AF-A0A6B0XB81-F1
#
_cell.length_a   1.000
_cell.length_b   1.000
_cell.length_c   1.000
_cell.angle_alpha   90.00
_cell.angle_beta   90.00
_cell.angle_gamma   90.00
#
_symmetry.space_group_name_H-M   'P 1'
#
loop_
_entity.id
_entity.type
_entity.pdbx_description
1 polymer ?
#
loop_
_entity_poly.entity_id
_entity_poly.type
_entity_poly.pdbx_seq_one_letter_code
_entity_poly.pdbx_strand_id
1 'polypeptide(L)'
;MIEFFSDDFAAATGVGGLSFDVLPSPFAEELIAEIGPRSAALGENTDFTYAVRSKFRSGQDRGFNRLRIATPLRVEQVGAVRIQPPGGDVLEADFSGAVLDELPVVRGDFAVVEVADDAFAIEFPTVGEDDAELRVSFENAVLRFGTTFSGQVFNTASEGQLGQSVVAGNAADLGEGDPDTQALGTPFEGNLSVQVPISGELLINVRAEPPVFTPNGDGVNDRAELQYDLTNVGRPTPLRVAIFDLAGRPVRHLYDALDQSGRFARLWDGRDDAGQLVPPGNYVFSVALDAKTGQARAVAAVGVVY
;
A
#
# COMPACT_ATOMS: atom_id res chain seq x y z
N MET A 1 -24.25 -10.83 -5.06
CA MET A 1 -25.55 -10.64 -4.37
C MET A 1 -25.30 -9.70 -3.20
N ILE A 2 -25.98 -8.56 -3.11
CA ILE A 2 -25.85 -7.69 -1.92
C ILE A 2 -26.96 -8.11 -0.96
N GLU A 3 -26.57 -8.67 0.17
CA GLU A 3 -27.48 -9.06 1.24
C GLU A 3 -27.33 -8.09 2.41
N PHE A 4 -28.45 -7.61 2.94
CA PHE A 4 -28.50 -6.76 4.12
C PHE A 4 -29.06 -7.57 5.29
N PHE A 5 -28.31 -7.62 6.39
CA PHE A 5 -28.73 -8.23 7.65
C PHE A 5 -28.95 -7.14 8.70
N SER A 6 -30.05 -7.24 9.45
CA SER A 6 -30.32 -6.38 10.62
C SER A 6 -30.85 -7.22 11.76
N ASP A 7 -30.22 -7.10 12.93
CA ASP A 7 -30.65 -7.75 14.17
C ASP A 7 -31.50 -6.82 15.06
N ASP A 8 -31.74 -5.58 14.63
CA ASP A 8 -32.54 -4.57 15.34
C ASP A 8 -33.70 -4.07 14.46
N PHE A 9 -34.93 -4.27 14.94
CA PHE A 9 -36.16 -3.89 14.24
C PHE A 9 -36.35 -2.37 14.12
N ALA A 10 -35.65 -1.57 14.94
CA ALA A 10 -35.71 -0.11 14.91
C ALA A 10 -34.60 0.54 14.07
N ALA A 11 -33.64 -0.24 13.56
CA ALA A 11 -32.55 0.28 12.74
C ALA A 11 -32.99 0.42 11.28
N ALA A 12 -32.93 1.64 10.74
CA ALA A 12 -33.02 1.90 9.31
C ALA A 12 -31.65 2.39 8.80
N THR A 13 -31.08 1.67 7.83
CA THR A 13 -29.97 2.17 7.01
C THR A 13 -30.51 2.46 5.62
N GLY A 14 -30.11 3.58 5.02
CA GLY A 14 -30.49 3.94 3.66
C GLY A 14 -29.34 3.66 2.72
N VAL A 15 -29.59 2.94 1.63
CA VAL A 15 -28.71 3.02 0.46
C VAL A 15 -29.08 4.33 -0.24
N GLY A 16 -28.09 5.20 -0.44
CA GLY A 16 -28.27 6.45 -1.19
C GLY A 16 -28.48 6.18 -2.69
N GLY A 17 -28.02 7.10 -3.54
CA GLY A 17 -28.02 6.89 -4.98
C GLY A 17 -27.10 5.73 -5.37
N LEU A 18 -27.58 4.85 -6.24
CA LEU A 18 -26.77 3.88 -6.97
C LEU A 18 -26.42 4.51 -8.32
N SER A 19 -25.12 4.69 -8.59
CA SER A 19 -24.62 5.01 -9.94
C SER A 19 -23.84 3.82 -10.48
N PHE A 20 -23.97 3.60 -11.80
CA PHE A 20 -23.17 2.64 -12.52
C PHE A 20 -22.39 3.39 -13.58
N ASP A 21 -21.07 3.34 -13.49
CA ASP A 21 -20.21 3.78 -14.58
C ASP A 21 -20.01 2.61 -15.53
N VAL A 22 -20.53 2.76 -16.74
CA VAL A 22 -20.42 1.73 -17.77
C VAL A 22 -19.34 2.18 -18.75
N LEU A 23 -18.29 1.37 -18.89
CA LEU A 23 -17.36 1.50 -20.00
C LEU A 23 -18.06 0.99 -21.27
N PRO A 24 -18.45 1.86 -22.21
CA PRO A 24 -19.20 1.44 -23.41
C PRO A 24 -18.33 0.61 -24.36
N SER A 25 -17.01 0.64 -24.18
CA SER A 25 -16.05 -0.22 -24.88
C SER A 25 -14.93 -0.54 -23.89
N PRO A 26 -14.88 -1.75 -23.31
CA PRO A 26 -13.79 -2.13 -22.42
C PRO A 26 -12.49 -2.25 -23.22
N PHE A 27 -11.36 -2.15 -22.51
CA PHE A 27 -10.03 -2.24 -23.11
C PHE A 27 -9.65 -3.67 -23.48
N ALA A 28 -10.22 -4.65 -22.78
CA ALA A 28 -10.14 -6.09 -23.00
C ALA A 28 -11.49 -6.75 -22.67
N GLU A 29 -11.75 -7.98 -23.09
CA GLU A 29 -12.96 -8.74 -22.71
C GLU A 29 -12.97 -9.01 -21.20
N GLU A 30 -11.85 -9.51 -20.69
CA GLU A 30 -11.62 -9.80 -19.29
C GLU A 30 -10.13 -9.64 -18.96
N LEU A 31 -9.82 -9.26 -17.72
CA LEU A 31 -8.46 -9.11 -17.23
C LEU A 31 -8.35 -9.88 -15.94
N ILE A 32 -7.64 -11.00 -15.98
CA ILE A 32 -7.52 -11.92 -14.86
C ILE A 32 -6.23 -11.59 -14.14
N ALA A 33 -6.30 -11.35 -12.84
CA ALA A 33 -5.16 -10.95 -12.05
C ALA A 33 -4.92 -11.87 -10.87
N GLU A 34 -3.68 -11.83 -10.41
CA GLU A 34 -3.18 -12.63 -9.32
C GLU A 34 -2.06 -11.89 -8.60
N ILE A 35 -1.92 -12.13 -7.29
CA ILE A 35 -0.84 -11.58 -6.48
C ILE A 35 -0.18 -12.67 -5.64
N GLY A 36 1.15 -12.69 -5.66
CA GLY A 36 1.99 -13.57 -4.86
C GLY A 36 3.06 -12.78 -4.10
N PRO A 37 3.51 -13.24 -2.91
CA PRO A 37 2.94 -14.37 -2.16
C PRO A 37 1.54 -14.05 -1.60
N ARG A 38 0.70 -15.07 -1.45
CA ARG A 38 -0.67 -14.93 -0.88
C ARG A 38 -0.68 -14.78 0.64
N SER A 39 0.49 -14.85 1.28
CA SER A 39 0.67 -14.58 2.70
C SER A 39 1.92 -13.72 2.94
N ALA A 40 1.88 -12.90 3.99
CA ALA A 40 2.95 -12.00 4.38
C ALA A 40 3.06 -11.91 5.91
N ALA A 41 4.22 -11.46 6.41
CA ALA A 41 4.35 -11.04 7.80
C ALA A 41 3.64 -9.70 8.02
N LEU A 42 3.06 -9.51 9.20
CA LEU A 42 2.31 -8.29 9.53
C LEU A 42 3.28 -7.09 9.63
N GLY A 43 3.10 -6.09 8.78
CA GLY A 43 3.90 -4.85 8.78
C GLY A 43 5.34 -4.96 8.30
N GLU A 44 5.78 -6.13 7.86
CA GLU A 44 7.09 -6.30 7.21
C GLU A 44 6.96 -6.02 5.70
N ASN A 45 7.99 -5.40 5.12
CA ASN A 45 8.07 -5.28 3.67
C ASN A 45 8.15 -6.67 3.05
N THR A 46 7.29 -6.91 2.06
CA THR A 46 7.21 -8.15 1.30
C THR A 46 7.33 -7.81 -0.17
N ASP A 47 8.16 -8.56 -0.89
CA ASP A 47 8.25 -8.52 -2.34
C ASP A 47 7.02 -9.18 -2.94
N PHE A 48 6.14 -8.38 -3.53
CA PHE A 48 4.96 -8.87 -4.24
C PHE A 48 5.24 -8.94 -5.74
N THR A 49 4.69 -9.98 -6.38
CA THR A 49 4.51 -10.05 -7.82
C THR A 49 3.02 -10.01 -8.12
N TYR A 50 2.61 -9.02 -8.91
CA TYR A 50 1.25 -8.86 -9.39
C TYR A 50 1.20 -9.18 -10.88
N ALA A 51 0.44 -10.21 -11.23
CA ALA A 51 0.25 -10.65 -12.61
C ALA A 51 -1.12 -10.25 -13.14
N VAL A 52 -1.19 -9.93 -14.43
CA VAL A 52 -2.43 -9.72 -15.17
C VAL A 52 -2.33 -10.48 -16.48
N ARG A 53 -3.28 -11.37 -16.73
CA ARG A 53 -3.48 -12.08 -17.99
C ARG A 53 -4.71 -11.53 -18.69
N SER A 54 -4.54 -11.20 -19.95
CA SER A 54 -5.60 -10.58 -20.73
C SER A 54 -6.43 -11.58 -21.53
N LYS A 55 -7.72 -11.31 -21.67
CA LYS A 55 -8.62 -11.97 -22.63
C LYS A 55 -9.18 -10.93 -23.58
N PHE A 56 -9.04 -11.16 -24.88
CA PHE A 56 -9.36 -10.18 -25.91
C PHE A 56 -10.33 -10.73 -26.95
N ARG A 57 -11.36 -9.93 -27.27
CA ARG A 57 -12.19 -10.12 -28.47
C ARG A 57 -11.50 -9.48 -29.65
N SER A 58 -11.04 -10.35 -30.56
CA SER A 58 -10.38 -9.95 -31.80
C SER A 58 -11.18 -8.88 -32.55
N GLY A 59 -10.55 -7.73 -32.80
CA GLY A 59 -11.11 -6.61 -33.57
C GLY A 59 -12.13 -5.73 -32.84
N GLN A 60 -12.40 -5.95 -31.54
CA GLN A 60 -13.33 -5.12 -30.75
C GLN A 60 -12.62 -4.32 -29.66
N ASP A 61 -11.72 -4.97 -28.94
CA ASP A 61 -11.07 -4.42 -27.76
C ASP A 61 -9.84 -3.58 -28.16
N ARG A 62 -9.63 -2.45 -27.48
CA ARG A 62 -8.66 -1.42 -27.90
C ARG A 62 -7.27 -1.57 -27.29
N GLY A 63 -7.11 -2.50 -26.36
CA GLY A 63 -5.91 -2.65 -25.58
C GLY A 63 -5.78 -1.62 -24.47
N PHE A 64 -4.81 -1.85 -23.59
CA PHE A 64 -4.50 -1.01 -22.44
C PHE A 64 -2.98 -0.82 -22.34
N ASN A 65 -2.56 0.27 -21.70
CA ASN A 65 -1.15 0.65 -21.61
C ASN A 65 -0.78 1.31 -20.28
N ARG A 66 -1.68 1.24 -19.30
CA ARG A 66 -1.43 1.65 -17.93
C ARG A 66 -2.11 0.67 -16.98
N LEU A 67 -1.41 0.26 -15.92
CA LEU A 67 -1.95 -0.50 -14.80
C LEU A 67 -1.79 0.33 -13.53
N ARG A 68 -2.88 0.53 -12.79
CA ARG A 68 -2.90 1.09 -11.44
C ARG A 68 -3.23 -0.01 -10.44
N ILE A 69 -2.41 -0.15 -9.40
CA ILE A 69 -2.60 -1.12 -8.33
C ILE A 69 -2.85 -0.36 -7.03
N ALA A 70 -3.97 -0.62 -6.37
CA ALA A 70 -4.22 -0.14 -5.02
C ALA A 70 -3.40 -0.94 -4.01
N THR A 71 -2.72 -0.23 -3.11
CA THR A 71 -1.83 -0.78 -2.10
C THR A 71 -2.22 -0.25 -0.72
N PRO A 72 -1.99 -1.00 0.37
CA PRO A 72 -2.31 -0.51 1.71
C PRO A 72 -1.39 0.62 2.18
N LEU A 73 -0.22 0.77 1.58
CA LEU A 73 0.78 1.79 1.86
C LEU A 73 1.37 2.34 0.56
N ARG A 74 1.95 3.54 0.64
CA ARG A 74 2.78 4.13 -0.40
C ARG A 74 3.86 3.14 -0.81
N VAL A 75 4.02 2.92 -2.12
CA VAL A 75 5.09 2.07 -2.64
C VAL A 75 6.39 2.87 -2.66
N GLU A 76 7.42 2.32 -2.01
CA GLU A 76 8.77 2.91 -1.98
C GLU A 76 9.69 2.28 -3.02
N GLN A 77 9.43 1.03 -3.42
CA GLN A 77 10.22 0.31 -4.42
C GLN A 77 9.33 -0.41 -5.42
N VAL A 78 9.60 -0.18 -6.71
CA VAL A 78 9.07 -0.95 -7.83
C VAL A 78 10.25 -1.68 -8.47
N GLY A 79 10.08 -2.97 -8.74
CA GLY A 79 11.10 -3.81 -9.36
C GLY A 79 10.88 -3.97 -10.87
N ALA A 80 10.86 -5.22 -11.31
CA ALA A 80 10.70 -5.57 -12.72
C ALA A 80 9.24 -5.44 -13.17
N VAL A 81 9.07 -4.84 -14.35
CA VAL A 81 7.81 -4.81 -15.10
C VAL A 81 8.04 -5.59 -16.39
N ARG A 82 7.28 -6.66 -16.61
CA ARG A 82 7.45 -7.58 -17.75
C ARG A 82 6.13 -7.76 -18.49
N ILE A 83 6.16 -7.71 -19.81
CA ILE A 83 5.07 -8.11 -20.68
C ILE A 83 5.54 -9.28 -21.54
N GLN A 84 4.80 -10.37 -21.49
CA GLN A 84 4.97 -11.55 -22.34
C GLN A 84 3.75 -11.65 -23.27
N PRO A 85 3.86 -11.19 -24.53
CA PRO A 85 2.85 -11.45 -25.55
C PRO A 85 2.79 -12.94 -25.91
N PRO A 86 1.66 -13.45 -26.42
CA PRO A 86 1.54 -14.82 -26.89
C PRO A 86 2.46 -15.08 -28.10
N GLY A 87 3.57 -15.81 -27.88
CA GLY A 87 4.53 -16.14 -28.94
C GLY A 87 5.40 -14.97 -29.43
N GLY A 88 5.43 -13.85 -28.69
CA GLY A 88 6.30 -12.71 -28.93
C GLY A 88 7.52 -12.66 -28.00
N ASP A 89 8.40 -11.70 -28.25
CA ASP A 89 9.54 -11.42 -27.37
C ASP A 89 9.07 -10.76 -26.06
N VAL A 90 9.77 -11.06 -24.96
CA VAL A 90 9.54 -10.41 -23.66
C VAL A 90 9.91 -8.94 -23.75
N LEU A 91 9.02 -8.07 -23.31
CA LEU A 91 9.30 -6.65 -23.06
C LEU A 91 9.50 -6.46 -21.55
N GLU A 92 10.58 -5.81 -21.14
CA GLU A 92 10.90 -5.66 -19.72
C GLU A 92 11.58 -4.33 -19.42
N ALA A 93 11.29 -3.78 -18.23
CA ALA A 93 12.06 -2.74 -17.58
C ALA A 93 12.23 -3.05 -16.09
N ASP A 94 13.38 -2.66 -15.52
CA ASP A 94 13.66 -2.78 -14.09
C ASP A 94 13.75 -1.39 -13.44
N PHE A 95 12.94 -1.16 -12.43
CA PHE A 95 12.88 0.07 -11.65
C PHE A 95 13.58 -0.05 -10.28
N SER A 96 14.22 -1.19 -9.99
CA SER A 96 14.92 -1.43 -8.73
C SER A 96 15.95 -0.32 -8.44
N GLY A 97 15.88 0.25 -7.23
CA GLY A 97 16.73 1.37 -6.81
C GLY A 97 16.40 2.72 -7.45
N ALA A 98 15.31 2.85 -8.20
CA ALA A 98 14.82 4.15 -8.64
C ALA A 98 14.28 4.98 -7.47
N VAL A 99 14.55 6.28 -7.49
CA VAL A 99 13.95 7.24 -6.56
C VAL A 99 12.57 7.63 -7.10
N LEU A 100 11.52 7.41 -6.32
CA LEU A 100 10.11 7.61 -6.72
C LEU A 100 9.49 8.93 -6.22
N ASP A 101 10.31 9.86 -5.76
CA ASP A 101 9.86 11.17 -5.26
C ASP A 101 9.52 12.15 -6.38
N GLU A 102 10.14 11.97 -7.56
CA GLU A 102 9.88 12.76 -8.77
C GLU A 102 9.38 11.85 -9.90
N LEU A 103 8.14 12.07 -10.34
CA LEU A 103 7.48 11.29 -11.38
C LEU A 103 7.27 12.12 -12.66
N PRO A 104 7.27 11.49 -13.86
CA PRO A 104 7.42 10.05 -14.07
C PRO A 104 8.88 9.58 -14.03
N VAL A 105 9.11 8.38 -13.49
CA VAL A 105 10.38 7.67 -13.66
C VAL A 105 10.27 6.80 -14.90
N VAL A 106 11.06 7.11 -15.94
CA VAL A 106 11.02 6.43 -17.25
C VAL A 106 12.19 5.45 -17.41
N ARG A 107 11.92 4.28 -17.99
CA ARG A 107 12.89 3.25 -18.38
C ARG A 107 12.47 2.63 -19.72
N GLY A 108 13.09 3.08 -20.81
CA GLY A 108 12.68 2.68 -22.15
C GLY A 108 11.24 3.12 -22.43
N ASP A 109 10.39 2.17 -22.84
CA ASP A 109 8.97 2.40 -23.11
C ASP A 109 8.06 2.19 -21.88
N PHE A 110 8.66 2.02 -20.70
CA PHE A 110 7.95 1.87 -19.43
C PHE A 110 8.13 3.12 -18.56
N ALA A 111 7.13 3.43 -17.73
CA ALA A 111 7.23 4.51 -16.76
C ALA A 111 6.43 4.24 -15.50
N VAL A 112 6.98 4.54 -14.31
CA VAL A 112 6.18 4.73 -13.10
C VAL A 112 5.64 6.15 -13.14
N VAL A 113 4.31 6.32 -13.18
CA VAL A 113 3.64 7.60 -13.43
C VAL A 113 2.82 8.12 -12.25
N GLU A 114 2.50 7.25 -11.28
CA GLU A 114 1.80 7.62 -10.04
C GLU A 114 2.41 6.83 -8.89
N VAL A 115 2.67 7.51 -7.78
CA VAL A 115 2.92 6.91 -6.46
C VAL A 115 2.17 7.77 -5.44
N ALA A 116 1.05 7.22 -4.96
CA ALA A 116 0.17 7.79 -3.96
C ALA A 116 0.28 6.99 -2.65
N ASP A 117 -0.39 7.47 -1.61
CA ASP A 117 -0.34 6.80 -0.30
C ASP A 117 -1.05 5.44 -0.28
N ASP A 118 -1.92 5.19 -1.26
CA ASP A 118 -2.80 4.02 -1.34
C ASP A 118 -2.77 3.32 -2.72
N ALA A 119 -1.86 3.72 -3.61
CA ALA A 119 -1.73 3.13 -4.94
C ALA A 119 -0.45 3.56 -5.65
N PHE A 120 -0.16 2.87 -6.74
CA PHE A 120 0.80 3.33 -7.75
C PHE A 120 0.33 2.92 -9.14
N ALA A 121 0.86 3.59 -10.18
CA ALA A 121 0.54 3.27 -11.57
C ALA A 121 1.78 3.23 -12.45
N ILE A 122 1.78 2.28 -13.37
CA ILE A 122 2.83 2.05 -14.35
C ILE A 122 2.22 2.15 -15.75
N GLU A 123 2.92 2.84 -16.64
CA GLU A 123 2.69 2.84 -18.09
C GLU A 123 3.70 1.94 -18.81
N PHE A 124 3.25 1.36 -19.92
CA PHE A 124 3.98 0.38 -20.70
C PHE A 124 3.49 0.35 -22.16
N PRO A 125 4.17 -0.33 -23.10
CA PRO A 125 3.69 -0.52 -24.46
C PRO A 125 2.27 -1.11 -24.50
N THR A 126 1.42 -0.67 -25.43
CA THR A 126 0.02 -1.13 -25.49
C THR A 126 -0.07 -2.65 -25.63
N VAL A 127 -0.74 -3.28 -24.66
CA VAL A 127 -1.12 -4.69 -24.68
C VAL A 127 -2.45 -4.82 -25.40
N GLY A 128 -2.49 -5.60 -26.48
CA GLY A 128 -3.69 -5.81 -27.31
C GLY A 128 -3.88 -7.23 -27.80
N GLU A 129 -3.04 -8.18 -27.39
CA GLU A 129 -3.17 -9.59 -27.77
C GLU A 129 -3.88 -10.41 -26.69
N ASP A 130 -4.66 -11.40 -27.13
CA ASP A 130 -5.26 -12.39 -26.23
C ASP A 130 -4.17 -13.20 -25.52
N ASP A 131 -4.37 -13.48 -24.23
CA ASP A 131 -3.46 -14.27 -23.40
C ASP A 131 -2.08 -13.65 -23.13
N ALA A 132 -1.90 -12.35 -23.42
CA ALA A 132 -0.71 -11.61 -22.99
C ALA A 132 -0.67 -11.52 -21.46
N GLU A 133 0.52 -11.71 -20.89
CA GLU A 133 0.79 -11.69 -19.45
C GLU A 133 1.65 -10.46 -19.09
N LEU A 134 1.17 -9.66 -18.15
CA LEU A 134 1.89 -8.55 -17.51
C LEU A 134 2.26 -8.96 -16.09
N ARG A 135 3.53 -8.81 -15.69
CA ARG A 135 4.00 -8.95 -14.31
C ARG A 135 4.61 -7.66 -13.82
N VAL A 136 4.30 -7.28 -12.59
CA VAL A 136 4.90 -6.15 -11.89
C VAL A 136 5.39 -6.64 -10.53
N SER A 137 6.67 -6.44 -10.21
CA SER A 137 7.17 -6.62 -8.85
C SER A 137 7.28 -5.29 -8.10
N PHE A 138 6.98 -5.31 -6.80
CA PHE A 138 7.07 -4.14 -5.92
C PHE A 138 7.15 -4.57 -4.45
N GLU A 139 7.69 -3.71 -3.59
CA GLU A 139 7.66 -3.92 -2.14
C GLU A 139 6.49 -3.18 -1.50
N ASN A 140 5.78 -3.86 -0.60
CA ASN A 140 4.80 -3.22 0.27
C ASN A 140 4.64 -4.01 1.57
N ALA A 141 3.92 -3.47 2.55
CA ALA A 141 3.63 -4.16 3.80
C ALA A 141 2.13 -4.28 4.02
N VAL A 142 1.69 -5.39 4.60
CA VAL A 142 0.27 -5.62 4.90
C VAL A 142 0.02 -5.39 6.38
N LEU A 143 -0.89 -4.45 6.71
CA LEU A 143 -1.14 -4.01 8.09
C LEU A 143 -2.40 -4.60 8.72
N ARG A 144 -3.19 -5.35 7.95
CA ARG A 144 -4.42 -5.99 8.46
C ARG A 144 -4.85 -7.18 7.64
N PHE A 145 -5.54 -8.09 8.30
CA PHE A 145 -6.24 -9.19 7.64
C PHE A 145 -7.28 -8.66 6.64
N GLY A 146 -7.40 -9.33 5.48
CA GLY A 146 -8.36 -8.96 4.42
C GLY A 146 -7.91 -7.79 3.54
N THR A 147 -6.65 -7.36 3.65
CA THR A 147 -6.08 -6.38 2.71
C THR A 147 -6.10 -6.94 1.30
N THR A 148 -6.62 -6.16 0.36
CA THR A 148 -6.78 -6.53 -1.05
C THR A 148 -5.99 -5.57 -1.92
N PHE A 149 -5.28 -6.10 -2.92
CA PHE A 149 -4.57 -5.33 -3.93
C PHE A 149 -5.41 -5.30 -5.20
N SER A 150 -6.32 -4.33 -5.34
CA SER A 150 -7.15 -4.23 -6.54
C SER A 150 -6.39 -3.57 -7.69
N GLY A 151 -6.63 -4.03 -8.91
CA GLY A 151 -6.03 -3.48 -10.12
C GLY A 151 -7.05 -2.87 -11.07
N GLN A 152 -6.64 -1.81 -11.76
CA GLN A 152 -7.39 -1.21 -12.86
C GLN A 152 -6.45 -0.89 -14.02
N VAL A 153 -6.87 -1.19 -15.25
CA VAL A 153 -6.12 -0.81 -16.44
C VAL A 153 -6.78 0.36 -17.15
N PHE A 154 -5.97 1.12 -17.87
CA PHE A 154 -6.38 2.28 -18.65
C PHE A 154 -5.71 2.25 -20.02
N ASN A 155 -6.31 2.97 -20.97
CA ASN A 155 -5.69 3.31 -22.23
C ASN A 155 -5.50 4.83 -22.29
N THR A 156 -4.26 5.31 -22.31
CA THR A 156 -3.94 6.76 -22.26
C THR A 156 -4.42 7.54 -23.47
N ALA A 157 -4.74 6.87 -24.59
CA ALA A 157 -5.35 7.51 -25.76
C ALA A 157 -6.87 7.71 -25.62
N SER A 158 -7.50 7.16 -24.58
CA SER A 158 -8.94 7.33 -24.34
C SER A 158 -9.20 8.59 -23.52
N GLU A 159 -10.14 9.43 -23.97
CA GLU A 159 -10.52 10.67 -23.28
C GLU A 159 -11.25 10.42 -21.94
N GLY A 160 -11.66 9.19 -21.66
CA GLY A 160 -12.35 8.80 -20.43
C GLY A 160 -11.37 8.42 -19.31
N GLN A 161 -11.63 8.92 -18.10
CA GLN A 161 -10.87 8.56 -16.88
C GLN A 161 -11.30 7.22 -16.26
N LEU A 162 -12.29 6.54 -16.85
CA LEU A 162 -12.80 5.28 -16.32
C LEU A 162 -11.84 4.14 -16.71
N GLY A 163 -11.29 3.47 -15.69
CA GLY A 163 -10.45 2.28 -15.84
C GLY A 163 -11.30 1.00 -15.90
N GLN A 164 -10.77 -0.03 -16.55
CA GLN A 164 -11.34 -1.37 -16.49
C GLN A 164 -10.71 -2.13 -15.32
N SER A 165 -11.53 -2.60 -14.38
CA SER A 165 -11.05 -3.41 -13.26
C SER A 165 -10.61 -4.79 -13.72
N VAL A 166 -9.59 -5.33 -13.04
CA VAL A 166 -9.23 -6.74 -13.15
C VAL A 166 -10.12 -7.59 -12.24
N VAL A 167 -10.21 -8.89 -12.54
CA VAL A 167 -10.88 -9.90 -11.72
C VAL A 167 -9.86 -10.86 -11.14
N ALA A 168 -10.10 -11.38 -9.94
CA ALA A 168 -9.21 -12.38 -9.34
C ALA A 168 -9.30 -13.71 -10.10
N GLY A 169 -8.16 -14.35 -10.33
CA GLY A 169 -8.09 -15.65 -11.01
C GLY A 169 -6.69 -16.24 -10.96
N ASN A 170 -6.50 -17.35 -11.67
CA ASN A 170 -5.16 -17.82 -11.99
C ASN A 170 -4.65 -17.05 -13.21
N ALA A 171 -3.71 -16.13 -13.01
CA ALA A 171 -3.19 -15.27 -14.07
C ALA A 171 -1.83 -15.74 -14.59
N ALA A 172 -0.97 -16.31 -13.76
CA ALA A 172 0.40 -16.65 -14.11
C ALA A 172 0.98 -17.65 -13.12
N ASP A 173 1.93 -18.48 -13.56
CA ASP A 173 2.75 -19.26 -12.63
C ASP A 173 3.68 -18.29 -11.86
N LEU A 174 3.35 -18.04 -10.59
CA LEU A 174 4.12 -17.20 -9.66
C LEU A 174 5.13 -18.01 -8.81
N GLY A 175 5.34 -19.29 -9.12
CA GLY A 175 6.34 -20.15 -8.49
C GLY A 175 5.80 -20.99 -7.33
N GLU A 176 6.70 -21.49 -6.47
CA GLU A 176 6.40 -22.53 -5.47
C GLU A 176 5.33 -22.14 -4.42
N GLY A 177 5.06 -20.85 -4.25
CA GLY A 177 4.03 -20.32 -3.36
C GLY A 177 2.63 -20.23 -3.97
N ASP A 178 2.48 -20.59 -5.25
CA ASP A 178 1.22 -20.52 -5.97
C ASP A 178 0.67 -21.92 -6.25
N PRO A 179 -0.25 -22.43 -5.40
CA PRO A 179 -0.95 -23.66 -5.73
C PRO A 179 -1.95 -23.35 -6.86
N ASP A 180 -1.48 -23.49 -8.10
CA ASP A 180 -2.25 -23.44 -9.34
C ASP A 180 -3.28 -24.58 -9.37
N THR A 181 -4.34 -24.42 -8.58
CA THR A 181 -5.44 -25.39 -8.49
C THR A 181 -6.38 -25.31 -9.70
N GLN A 182 -6.23 -24.27 -10.53
CA GLN A 182 -7.03 -24.00 -11.72
C GLN A 182 -6.10 -23.74 -12.91
N ALA A 183 -6.61 -23.84 -14.14
CA ALA A 183 -5.84 -23.54 -15.33
C ALA A 183 -5.55 -22.04 -15.45
N LEU A 184 -4.43 -21.68 -16.09
CA LEU A 184 -4.09 -20.29 -16.42
C LEU A 184 -5.23 -19.61 -17.20
N GLY A 185 -5.54 -18.37 -16.83
CA GLY A 185 -6.63 -17.59 -17.41
C GLY A 185 -8.01 -18.03 -16.93
N THR A 186 -8.12 -18.64 -15.74
CA THR A 186 -9.42 -18.97 -15.12
C THR A 186 -9.73 -17.97 -14.01
N PRO A 187 -10.82 -17.19 -14.09
CA PRO A 187 -11.26 -16.33 -12.98
C PRO A 187 -11.86 -17.19 -11.85
N PHE A 188 -11.79 -16.70 -10.61
CA PHE A 188 -12.48 -17.33 -9.48
C PHE A 188 -13.28 -16.31 -8.65
N GLU A 189 -14.30 -16.80 -7.94
CA GLU A 189 -15.04 -15.99 -6.98
C GLU A 189 -14.16 -15.69 -5.77
N GLY A 190 -13.67 -14.46 -5.68
CA GLY A 190 -12.77 -14.03 -4.62
C GLY A 190 -12.21 -12.64 -4.86
N ASN A 191 -11.09 -12.35 -4.21
CA ASN A 191 -10.37 -11.09 -4.34
C ASN A 191 -8.87 -11.33 -4.30
N LEU A 192 -8.12 -10.27 -4.59
CA LEU A 192 -6.67 -10.26 -4.57
C LEU A 192 -6.15 -9.99 -3.15
N SER A 193 -6.60 -10.80 -2.19
CA SER A 193 -6.23 -10.62 -0.78
C SER A 193 -4.92 -11.30 -0.42
N VAL A 194 -4.13 -10.63 0.42
CA VAL A 194 -2.94 -11.21 1.06
C VAL A 194 -3.24 -11.48 2.52
N GLN A 195 -2.95 -12.71 2.96
CA GLN A 195 -3.16 -13.14 4.33
C GLN A 195 -2.01 -12.69 5.23
N VAL A 196 -2.35 -12.20 6.42
CA VAL A 196 -1.40 -11.96 7.51
C VAL A 196 -1.88 -12.70 8.76
N PRO A 197 -0.97 -13.11 9.67
CA PRO A 197 -1.36 -13.67 10.94
C PRO A 197 -2.32 -12.74 11.70
N ILE A 198 -3.38 -13.31 12.29
CA ILE A 198 -4.28 -12.55 13.16
C ILE A 198 -3.51 -12.26 14.45
N SER A 199 -3.07 -11.01 14.62
CA SER A 199 -2.39 -10.52 15.82
C SER A 199 -3.24 -9.49 16.57
N GLY A 200 -3.16 -9.52 17.90
CA GLY A 200 -3.71 -8.48 18.77
C GLY A 200 -2.79 -7.26 18.93
N GLU A 201 -1.59 -7.30 18.34
CA GLU A 201 -0.67 -6.17 18.32
C GLU A 201 -1.21 -5.10 17.37
N LEU A 202 -1.54 -3.94 17.92
CA LEU A 202 -2.07 -2.77 17.18
C LEU A 202 -0.96 -1.75 16.84
N LEU A 203 0.18 -1.84 17.50
CA LEU A 203 1.31 -0.93 17.33
C LEU A 203 2.57 -1.77 17.13
N ILE A 204 3.14 -1.71 15.95
CA ILE A 204 4.38 -2.41 15.58
C ILE A 204 5.37 -1.42 14.95
N ASN A 205 6.61 -1.87 14.71
CA ASN A 205 7.66 -1.06 14.09
C ASN A 205 7.89 0.31 14.76
N VAL A 206 7.71 0.36 16.09
CA VAL A 206 7.85 1.59 16.87
C VAL A 206 9.33 1.87 17.13
N ARG A 207 9.89 2.88 16.46
CA ARG A 207 11.31 3.23 16.53
C ARG A 207 11.58 4.69 16.19
N ALA A 208 12.76 5.19 16.54
CA ALA A 208 13.24 6.50 16.08
C ALA A 208 14.30 6.33 15.00
N GLU A 209 14.24 7.15 13.95
CA GLU A 209 15.19 7.17 12.83
C GLU A 209 15.68 8.61 12.57
N PRO A 210 16.98 8.91 12.74
CA PRO A 210 17.97 8.05 13.38
C PRO A 210 17.64 7.84 14.87
N PRO A 211 18.16 6.77 15.50
CA PRO A 211 17.95 6.52 16.93
C PRO A 211 18.64 7.56 17.82
N VAL A 212 19.62 8.30 17.28
CA VAL A 212 20.31 9.41 17.93
C VAL A 212 20.47 10.54 16.91
N PHE A 213 20.14 11.77 17.31
CA PHE A 213 20.19 12.95 16.45
C PHE A 213 20.80 14.16 17.17
N THR A 214 21.24 15.14 16.39
CA THR A 214 22.00 16.33 16.80
C THR A 214 21.28 17.63 16.42
N PRO A 215 20.38 18.18 17.26
CA PRO A 215 19.63 19.40 16.94
C PRO A 215 20.47 20.68 17.08
N ASN A 216 21.61 20.74 16.39
CA ASN A 216 22.59 21.83 16.45
C ASN A 216 22.38 22.88 15.32
N GLY A 217 21.50 22.59 14.35
CA GLY A 217 21.12 23.47 13.26
C GLY A 217 22.10 23.49 12.08
N ASP A 218 22.95 22.47 11.94
CA ASP A 218 23.91 22.36 10.82
C ASP A 218 23.33 21.72 9.55
N GLY A 219 22.06 21.29 9.59
CA GLY A 219 21.34 20.63 8.51
C GLY A 219 21.51 19.12 8.46
N VAL A 220 22.31 18.54 9.36
CA VAL A 220 22.64 17.11 9.40
C VAL A 220 22.12 16.49 10.69
N ASN A 221 21.22 15.51 10.58
CA ASN A 221 20.63 14.81 11.73
C ASN A 221 20.03 15.77 12.77
N ASP A 222 19.47 16.91 12.36
CA ASP A 222 18.87 17.90 13.27
C ASP A 222 17.54 17.44 13.89
N ARG A 223 16.97 16.36 13.38
CA ARG A 223 15.67 15.82 13.76
C ARG A 223 15.67 14.30 13.68
N ALA A 224 14.80 13.68 14.47
CA ALA A 224 14.46 12.27 14.37
C ALA A 224 13.01 12.09 13.91
N GLU A 225 12.79 11.09 13.06
CA GLU A 225 11.48 10.56 12.73
C GLU A 225 11.10 9.49 13.73
N LEU A 226 10.01 9.72 14.46
CA LEU A 226 9.40 8.73 15.35
C LEU A 226 8.41 7.92 14.52
N GLN A 227 8.84 6.74 14.11
CA GLN A 227 8.11 5.84 13.22
C GLN A 227 7.29 4.83 14.02
N TYR A 228 6.11 4.50 13.52
CA TYR A 228 5.24 3.43 14.03
C TYR A 228 4.24 2.99 12.96
N ASP A 229 3.86 1.71 13.01
CA ASP A 229 2.80 1.16 12.19
C ASP A 229 1.57 0.86 13.05
N LEU A 230 0.41 1.33 12.59
CA LEU A 230 -0.88 1.04 13.17
C LEU A 230 -1.53 -0.10 12.38
N THR A 231 -1.86 -1.19 13.07
CA THR A 231 -2.39 -2.42 12.45
C THR A 231 -3.82 -2.70 12.92
N ASN A 232 -4.60 -3.40 12.09
CA ASN A 232 -5.94 -3.88 12.44
C ASN A 232 -6.94 -2.81 12.96
N VAL A 233 -6.70 -1.52 12.67
CA VAL A 233 -7.60 -0.41 12.99
C VAL A 233 -8.41 -0.03 11.74
N GLY A 234 -9.66 -0.50 11.70
CA GLY A 234 -10.57 -0.31 10.56
C GLY A 234 -11.36 1.00 10.53
N ARG A 235 -11.20 1.87 11.54
CA ARG A 235 -11.82 3.20 11.58
C ARG A 235 -10.94 4.20 12.35
N PRO A 236 -11.06 5.51 12.08
CA PRO A 236 -10.34 6.53 12.84
C PRO A 236 -10.51 6.35 14.36
N THR A 237 -9.40 6.25 15.08
CA THR A 237 -9.31 5.93 16.51
C THR A 237 -8.33 6.89 17.18
N PRO A 238 -8.62 7.41 18.40
CA PRO A 238 -7.73 8.36 19.06
C PRO A 238 -6.34 7.78 19.30
N LEU A 239 -5.33 8.53 18.87
CA LEU A 239 -3.92 8.19 18.98
C LEU A 239 -3.14 9.41 19.49
N ARG A 240 -2.26 9.16 20.47
CA ARG A 240 -1.38 10.16 21.07
C ARG A 240 0.08 9.75 20.92
N VAL A 241 0.91 10.71 20.52
CA VAL A 241 2.38 10.57 20.51
C VAL A 241 2.99 11.64 21.42
N ALA A 242 3.73 11.20 22.43
CA ALA A 242 4.38 12.09 23.38
C ALA A 242 5.78 11.59 23.75
N ILE A 243 6.66 12.52 24.11
CA ILE A 243 8.04 12.27 24.52
C ILE A 243 8.14 12.49 26.02
N PHE A 244 8.91 11.62 26.67
CA PHE A 244 9.16 11.61 28.10
C PHE A 244 10.66 11.54 28.37
N ASP A 245 11.09 12.11 29.49
CA ASP A 245 12.42 11.81 30.01
C ASP A 245 12.45 10.44 30.70
N LEU A 246 13.63 9.99 31.14
CA LEU A 246 13.79 8.71 31.83
C LEU A 246 13.10 8.65 33.22
N ALA A 247 12.68 9.79 33.77
CA ALA A 247 11.87 9.85 34.99
C ALA A 247 10.36 9.75 34.69
N GLY A 248 9.97 9.62 33.41
CA GLY A 248 8.58 9.54 32.97
C GLY A 248 7.87 10.90 32.94
N ARG A 249 8.59 12.02 33.04
CA ARG A 249 7.99 13.35 32.94
C ARG A 249 7.76 13.70 31.47
N PRO A 250 6.59 14.22 31.09
CA PRO A 250 6.33 14.63 29.71
C PRO A 250 7.24 15.80 29.34
N VAL A 251 7.84 15.70 28.16
CA VAL A 251 8.78 16.67 27.57
C VAL A 251 8.12 17.38 26.39
N ARG A 252 7.44 16.61 25.54
CA ARG A 252 6.82 17.14 24.32
C ARG A 252 5.57 16.35 23.97
N HIS A 253 4.50 17.04 23.61
CA HIS A 253 3.35 16.44 22.93
C HIS A 253 3.51 16.67 21.42
N LEU A 254 3.59 15.58 20.66
CA LEU A 254 3.83 15.65 19.21
C LEU A 254 2.55 15.48 18.40
N TYR A 255 1.63 14.64 18.89
CA TYR A 255 0.43 14.29 18.15
C TYR A 255 -0.71 13.90 19.10
N ASP A 256 -1.91 14.36 18.80
CA ASP A 256 -3.16 14.00 19.49
C ASP A 256 -4.33 14.17 18.51
N ALA A 257 -4.67 13.10 17.80
CA ALA A 257 -5.72 13.11 16.77
C ALA A 257 -6.22 11.68 16.50
N LEU A 258 -7.09 11.52 15.48
CA LEU A 258 -7.60 10.22 15.07
C LEU A 258 -6.75 9.64 13.96
N ASP A 259 -6.29 8.39 14.12
CA ASP A 259 -5.58 7.63 13.09
C ASP A 259 -6.28 6.29 12.79
N GLN A 260 -5.97 5.72 11.63
CA GLN A 260 -6.40 4.38 11.22
C GLN A 260 -5.18 3.56 10.75
N SER A 261 -5.37 2.29 10.37
CA SER A 261 -4.25 1.45 9.93
C SER A 261 -3.39 2.15 8.88
N GLY A 262 -2.07 2.15 9.08
CA GLY A 262 -1.12 2.89 8.24
C GLY A 262 0.27 2.93 8.86
N ARG A 263 1.24 3.38 8.07
CA ARG A 263 2.62 3.66 8.51
C ARG A 263 2.76 5.16 8.74
N PHE A 264 3.29 5.53 9.90
CA PHE A 264 3.37 6.92 10.32
C PHE A 264 4.77 7.28 10.78
N ALA A 265 5.19 8.50 10.44
CA ALA A 265 6.36 9.15 11.00
C ALA A 265 5.93 10.49 11.63
N ARG A 266 6.50 10.81 12.80
CA ARG A 266 6.31 12.11 13.47
C ARG A 266 7.68 12.71 13.74
N LEU A 267 7.91 13.94 13.30
CA LEU A 267 9.21 14.59 13.46
C LEU A 267 9.38 15.15 14.87
N TRP A 268 10.57 14.96 15.43
CA TRP A 268 11.01 15.66 16.63
C TRP A 268 12.35 16.35 16.39
N ASP A 269 12.42 17.62 16.77
CA ASP A 269 13.55 18.53 16.59
C ASP A 269 14.35 18.75 17.88
N GLY A 270 14.14 17.91 18.89
CA GLY A 270 14.84 18.03 20.18
C GLY A 270 14.30 19.13 21.07
N ARG A 271 13.13 19.69 20.78
CA ARG A 271 12.52 20.75 21.60
C ARG A 271 11.38 20.22 22.48
N ASP A 272 11.20 20.87 23.63
CA ASP A 272 10.05 20.67 24.52
C ASP A 272 8.82 21.45 24.04
N ASP A 273 7.70 21.36 24.78
CA ASP A 273 6.46 22.11 24.45
C ASP A 273 6.62 23.64 24.53
N ALA A 274 7.63 24.14 25.24
CA ALA A 274 7.96 25.56 25.30
C ALA A 274 8.87 26.02 24.14
N GLY A 275 9.26 25.10 23.25
CA GLY A 275 10.15 25.36 22.13
C GLY A 275 11.63 25.45 22.53
N GLN A 276 11.99 25.05 23.75
CA GLN A 276 13.37 25.06 24.24
C GLN A 276 14.05 23.73 23.91
N LEU A 277 15.35 23.77 23.57
CA LEU A 277 16.13 22.56 23.35
C LEU A 277 16.24 21.77 24.66
N VAL A 278 16.00 20.47 24.57
CA VAL A 278 16.16 19.58 25.70
C VAL A 278 17.65 19.30 25.95
N PRO A 279 18.07 19.04 27.20
CA PRO A 279 19.45 18.64 27.49
C PRO A 279 19.86 17.37 26.71
N PRO A 280 21.16 17.17 26.45
CA PRO A 280 21.63 15.90 25.89
C PRO A 280 21.27 14.73 26.82
N GLY A 281 20.81 13.64 26.23
CA GLY A 281 20.35 12.48 27.00
C GLY A 281 19.45 11.54 26.20
N ASN A 282 18.99 10.49 26.87
CA ASN A 282 18.02 9.56 26.31
C ASN A 282 16.60 9.98 26.70
N TYR A 283 15.71 9.90 25.72
CA TYR A 283 14.29 10.15 25.87
C TYR A 283 13.52 8.93 25.42
N VAL A 284 12.27 8.81 25.88
CA VAL A 284 11.35 7.76 25.48
C VAL A 284 10.17 8.41 24.81
N PHE A 285 9.88 8.06 23.56
CA PHE A 285 8.60 8.42 22.97
C PHE A 285 7.61 7.28 23.15
N SER A 286 6.34 7.64 23.31
CA SER A 286 5.24 6.70 23.47
C SER A 286 4.20 6.97 22.41
N VAL A 287 3.71 5.88 21.82
CA VAL A 287 2.52 5.87 20.99
C VAL A 287 1.42 5.17 21.78
N ALA A 288 0.30 5.86 22.00
CA ALA A 288 -0.84 5.35 22.76
C ALA A 288 -2.10 5.43 21.91
N LEU A 289 -2.79 4.31 21.75
CA LEU A 289 -4.01 4.15 20.98
C LEU A 289 -5.16 3.76 21.91
N ASP A 290 -6.25 4.52 21.87
CA ASP A 290 -7.46 4.27 22.66
C ASP A 290 -8.48 3.48 21.80
N ALA A 291 -8.23 2.19 21.57
CA ALA A 291 -9.11 1.34 20.76
C ALA A 291 -10.33 0.84 21.55
N LYS A 292 -11.40 0.45 20.83
CA LYS A 292 -12.60 -0.13 21.48
C LYS A 292 -12.32 -1.43 22.22
N THR A 293 -11.29 -2.17 21.82
CA THR A 293 -10.85 -3.43 22.44
C THR A 293 -9.97 -3.21 23.67
N GLY A 294 -9.55 -1.97 23.95
CA GLY A 294 -8.66 -1.60 25.05
C GLY A 294 -7.62 -0.57 24.62
N GLN A 295 -6.76 -0.17 25.56
CA GLN A 295 -5.63 0.71 25.25
C GLN A 295 -4.45 -0.13 24.75
N ALA A 296 -3.88 0.26 23.60
CA ALA A 296 -2.58 -0.22 23.16
C ALA A 296 -1.55 0.88 23.38
N ARG A 297 -0.37 0.51 23.91
CA ARG A 297 0.72 1.44 24.13
C ARG A 297 2.04 0.78 23.76
N ALA A 298 2.82 1.47 22.96
CA ALA A 298 4.19 1.11 22.62
C ALA A 298 5.13 2.27 22.98
N VAL A 299 6.39 1.94 23.22
CA VAL A 299 7.43 2.91 23.57
C VAL A 299 8.73 2.56 22.86
N ALA A 300 9.51 3.56 22.48
CA ALA A 300 10.87 3.39 21.99
C ALA A 300 11.76 4.56 22.44
N ALA A 301 13.07 4.32 22.44
CA ALA A 301 14.06 5.29 22.86
C ALA A 301 14.52 6.16 21.69
N VAL A 302 14.91 7.40 21.99
CA VAL A 302 15.57 8.33 21.07
C VAL A 302 16.62 9.13 21.85
N GLY A 303 17.83 9.23 21.30
CA GLY A 303 18.93 9.96 21.90
C GLY A 303 19.08 11.36 21.32
N VAL A 304 19.37 12.34 22.18
CA VAL A 304 19.74 13.71 21.80
C VAL A 304 21.18 13.95 22.23
N VAL A 305 22.03 14.39 21.30
CA VAL A 305 23.44 14.75 21.56
C VAL A 305 23.78 16.04 20.82
N TYR A 306 24.61 16.92 21.37
CA TYR A 306 25.13 18.13 20.70
C TYR A 306 26.27 18.75 21.50
#